data_AF-A0A2T2Y431-F1
#
_entry.id   AF-A0A2T2Y431-F1
#
_cell.length_a   1.000
_cell.length_b   1.000
_cell.length_c   1.000
_cell.angle_alpha   90.00
_cell.angle_beta   90.00
_cell.angle_gamma   90.00
#
_symmetry.space_group_name_H-M   'P 1'
#
loop_
_entity.id
_entity.type
_entity.pdbx_description
1 polymer ?
#
loop_
_entity_poly.entity_id
_entity_poly.type
_entity_poly.pdbx_seq_one_letter_code
_entity_poly.pdbx_strand_id
1 'polypeptide(L)'
;MDEGNKMNILDDLVNSGYLISGGVFGGNVEGVDDLIGNKISPDEILLLSIISYRENEGRKLVNWVFNNICENKKQRHKLKHGGYVSVTARSERLVLWKHILSKRLQIGGVKEYKNALNNVCKALIASNDHYPRRFKFESEFSGISFAQYRDNFFMQFYRSSMIFISSNSLNTCKDEFQRVNGISLRDYIYHVFIIVNRYQRFDDIDYFKPYYLPKWMLGSDDPIFQGLDYEKIKIVLDLISKRQSSFYKEMLNDKNVYKNFNVFKNHPFLRVNDKMIIPLDGKFAEDLLFNNLYYKIESLPSREKFITEFGIAFESYVSNLVEKACSYRNEYNFIPEFTYQKGTKKSPDAMIYHHENNTMLVIECKSSRVLNAMLDKDDGNVSFDRNVEKLRIKPWKQMHASISNIIKAEYDPAFSEKTMYVFLCVTMNNIPFYPVEMKIEQQGRRIDKYFFTMSIEEFEIFMEVLSSESKFTFYEILLGYRTHQNSMSMKTYLNRIRENEKLFNEKYSAYISSSLKAVWEA
;
A
#
# COMPACT_ATOMS: atom_id res chain seq x y z
N MET A 1 20.23 5.11 -21.15
CA MET A 1 20.84 4.32 -20.06
C MET A 1 21.01 2.91 -20.59
N ASP A 2 22.24 2.42 -20.67
CA ASP A 2 22.54 1.02 -21.04
C ASP A 2 22.01 0.05 -19.98
N GLU A 3 21.65 -1.17 -20.41
CA GLU A 3 21.12 -2.23 -19.54
C GLU A 3 22.04 -2.55 -18.35
N GLY A 4 23.36 -2.41 -18.52
CA GLY A 4 24.34 -2.59 -17.45
C GLY A 4 24.19 -1.60 -16.29
N ASN A 5 23.76 -0.36 -16.55
CA ASN A 5 23.51 0.62 -15.49
C ASN A 5 22.19 0.39 -14.76
N LYS A 6 21.24 -0.35 -15.35
CA LYS A 6 19.95 -0.68 -14.71
C LYS A 6 20.08 -1.83 -13.70
N MET A 7 21.01 -2.77 -13.90
CA MET A 7 21.30 -3.84 -12.92
C MET A 7 21.97 -3.29 -11.64
N ASN A 8 22.91 -2.35 -11.77
CA ASN A 8 23.58 -1.73 -10.60
C ASN A 8 22.58 -1.06 -9.63
N ILE A 9 21.51 -0.46 -10.14
CA ILE A 9 20.46 0.17 -9.30
C ILE A 9 19.77 -0.87 -8.40
N LEU A 10 19.59 -2.11 -8.86
CA LEU A 10 18.93 -3.14 -8.07
C LEU A 10 19.80 -3.63 -6.92
N ASP A 11 21.10 -3.79 -7.14
CA ASP A 11 22.04 -4.28 -6.12
C ASP A 11 22.25 -3.25 -4.99
N ASP A 12 22.05 -1.95 -5.28
CA ASP A 12 22.16 -0.85 -4.31
C ASP A 12 20.88 -0.61 -3.48
N LEU A 13 19.76 -1.26 -3.80
CA LEU A 13 18.52 -1.13 -3.02
C LEU A 13 18.69 -1.86 -1.69
N VAL A 14 18.38 -1.17 -0.57
CA VAL A 14 18.68 -1.69 0.79
C VAL A 14 17.84 -2.93 1.18
N ASN A 15 17.00 -3.46 0.27
CA ASN A 15 16.22 -4.68 0.44
C ASN A 15 16.19 -5.56 -0.82
N SER A 16 17.14 -5.42 -1.75
CA SER A 16 17.20 -6.34 -2.89
C SER A 16 17.72 -7.71 -2.49
N GLY A 17 17.13 -8.74 -3.09
CA GLY A 17 17.60 -10.11 -2.98
C GLY A 17 16.82 -11.00 -3.92
N TYR A 18 17.41 -12.14 -4.27
CA TYR A 18 16.83 -12.99 -5.31
C TYR A 18 15.74 -13.90 -4.75
N LEU A 19 14.73 -14.18 -5.58
CA LEU A 19 13.78 -15.26 -5.33
C LEU A 19 14.41 -16.60 -5.68
N ILE A 20 14.15 -17.64 -4.88
CA ILE A 20 14.58 -19.00 -5.23
C ILE A 20 14.04 -19.35 -6.62
N SER A 21 14.95 -19.79 -7.50
CA SER A 21 14.64 -20.36 -8.80
C SER A 21 14.81 -21.88 -8.73
N GLY A 22 14.00 -22.62 -9.47
CA GLY A 22 14.13 -24.07 -9.52
C GLY A 22 15.35 -24.57 -10.29
N GLY A 23 16.08 -23.68 -11.00
CA GLY A 23 17.44 -23.95 -11.48
C GLY A 23 18.43 -24.30 -10.35
N VAL A 24 18.11 -23.97 -9.09
CA VAL A 24 18.81 -24.46 -7.90
C VAL A 24 18.77 -25.99 -7.82
N PHE A 25 17.63 -26.60 -8.16
CA PHE A 25 17.38 -28.04 -8.01
C PHE A 25 17.81 -28.88 -9.23
N GLY A 26 18.19 -28.25 -10.34
CA GLY A 26 18.89 -28.92 -11.45
C GLY A 26 18.00 -29.57 -12.51
N GLY A 27 16.72 -29.20 -12.61
CA GLY A 27 15.82 -29.65 -13.68
C GLY A 27 15.01 -28.50 -14.29
N ASN A 28 14.35 -28.77 -15.43
CA ASN A 28 13.22 -27.95 -15.87
C ASN A 28 12.14 -28.07 -14.81
N VAL A 29 11.74 -26.94 -14.23
CA VAL A 29 10.64 -26.94 -13.27
C VAL A 29 9.37 -27.24 -14.05
N GLU A 30 8.61 -28.24 -13.59
CA GLU A 30 7.28 -28.53 -14.12
C GLU A 30 6.43 -27.24 -14.13
N GLY A 31 5.51 -27.14 -15.09
CA GLY A 31 4.62 -25.98 -15.15
C GLY A 31 3.84 -25.85 -13.86
N VAL A 32 3.49 -24.62 -13.47
CA VAL A 32 2.63 -24.36 -12.30
C VAL A 32 1.36 -25.21 -12.36
N ASP A 33 0.80 -25.39 -13.56
CA ASP A 33 -0.40 -26.18 -13.77
C ASP A 33 -0.20 -27.69 -13.57
N ASP A 34 0.99 -28.22 -13.83
CA ASP A 34 1.35 -29.63 -13.64
C ASP A 34 1.49 -29.95 -12.14
N LEU A 35 2.13 -29.05 -11.39
CA LEU A 35 2.35 -29.20 -9.95
C LEU A 35 1.05 -29.13 -9.14
N ILE A 36 0.11 -28.26 -9.53
CA ILE A 36 -1.19 -28.12 -8.87
C ILE A 36 -2.15 -29.25 -9.27
N GLY A 37 -2.08 -29.70 -10.54
CA GLY A 37 -3.03 -30.65 -11.10
C GLY A 37 -4.48 -30.15 -11.01
N ASN A 38 -5.42 -31.08 -10.78
CA ASN A 38 -6.86 -30.81 -10.56
C ASN A 38 -7.32 -31.06 -9.11
N LYS A 39 -6.41 -31.52 -8.23
CA LYS A 39 -6.70 -31.86 -6.84
C LYS A 39 -5.77 -31.09 -5.92
N ILE A 40 -6.35 -30.19 -5.12
CA ILE A 40 -5.63 -29.47 -4.06
C ILE A 40 -6.22 -29.89 -2.71
N SER A 41 -5.38 -30.10 -1.72
CA SER A 41 -5.81 -30.38 -0.35
C SER A 41 -6.23 -29.09 0.37
N PRO A 42 -7.14 -29.14 1.36
CA PRO A 42 -7.47 -28.00 2.19
C PRO A 42 -6.23 -27.35 2.85
N ASP A 43 -5.27 -28.16 3.29
CA ASP A 43 -4.05 -27.67 3.95
C ASP A 43 -3.17 -26.85 2.99
N GLU A 44 -3.07 -27.26 1.72
CA GLU A 44 -2.35 -26.49 0.69
C GLU A 44 -2.99 -25.11 0.46
N ILE A 45 -4.34 -25.04 0.44
CA ILE A 45 -5.09 -23.77 0.32
C ILE A 45 -4.83 -22.87 1.54
N LEU A 46 -4.91 -23.43 2.75
CA LEU A 46 -4.71 -22.69 3.99
C LEU A 46 -3.26 -22.18 4.11
N LEU A 47 -2.28 -23.01 3.77
CA LEU A 47 -0.88 -22.64 3.77
C LEU A 47 -0.58 -21.52 2.78
N LEU A 48 -1.13 -21.60 1.56
CA LEU A 48 -0.98 -20.51 0.58
C LEU A 48 -1.62 -19.21 1.09
N SER A 49 -2.78 -19.30 1.75
CA SER A 49 -3.45 -18.13 2.35
C SER A 49 -2.61 -17.47 3.43
N ILE A 50 -2.01 -18.26 4.34
CA ILE A 50 -1.11 -17.76 5.37
C ILE A 50 0.13 -17.11 4.76
N ILE A 51 0.78 -17.81 3.81
CA ILE A 51 1.98 -17.32 3.11
C ILE A 51 1.66 -16.05 2.31
N SER A 52 0.47 -15.92 1.72
CA SER A 52 0.04 -14.71 0.99
C SER A 52 -0.34 -13.56 1.91
N TYR A 53 -0.73 -13.84 3.15
CA TYR A 53 -1.06 -12.81 4.12
C TYR A 53 0.19 -12.20 4.78
N ARG A 54 1.22 -13.01 5.08
CA ARG A 54 2.45 -12.59 5.76
C ARG A 54 3.54 -12.19 4.75
N GLU A 55 4.12 -11.00 4.86
CA GLU A 55 5.19 -10.53 3.95
C GLU A 55 6.61 -10.78 4.48
N ASN A 56 6.81 -10.85 5.80
CA ASN A 56 8.15 -10.85 6.42
C ASN A 56 8.73 -12.25 6.68
N GLU A 57 8.19 -13.29 6.06
CA GLU A 57 8.53 -14.69 6.36
C GLU A 57 9.52 -15.33 5.35
N GLY A 58 10.05 -14.53 4.43
CA GLY A 58 10.92 -14.99 3.34
C GLY A 58 12.12 -15.82 3.83
N ARG A 59 12.86 -15.34 4.83
CA ARG A 59 14.02 -16.06 5.40
C ARG A 59 13.63 -17.38 6.07
N LYS A 60 12.51 -17.40 6.80
CA LYS A 60 12.01 -18.63 7.45
C LYS A 60 11.65 -19.68 6.40
N LEU A 61 10.96 -19.28 5.32
CA LEU A 61 10.66 -20.15 4.18
C LEU A 61 11.93 -20.64 3.48
N VAL A 62 12.92 -19.78 3.23
CA VAL A 62 14.20 -20.18 2.61
C VAL A 62 14.92 -21.24 3.44
N ASN A 63 15.00 -21.04 4.76
CA ASN A 63 15.60 -22.02 5.68
C ASN A 63 14.84 -23.35 5.66
N TRP A 64 13.52 -23.31 5.56
CA TRP A 64 12.71 -24.52 5.45
C TRP A 64 12.96 -25.27 4.14
N VAL A 65 13.02 -24.56 3.01
CA VAL A 65 13.37 -25.14 1.69
C VAL A 65 14.77 -25.77 1.74
N PHE A 66 15.74 -25.09 2.34
CA PHE A 66 17.10 -25.61 2.55
C PHE A 66 17.09 -26.96 3.28
N ASN A 67 16.27 -27.09 4.32
CA ASN A 67 16.23 -28.27 5.16
C ASN A 67 15.41 -29.42 4.55
N ASN A 68 14.31 -29.11 3.86
CA ASN A 68 13.28 -30.09 3.50
C ASN A 68 13.15 -30.37 2.00
N ILE A 69 13.54 -29.45 1.12
CA ILE A 69 13.44 -29.62 -0.33
C ILE A 69 14.82 -29.94 -0.94
N CYS A 70 15.91 -29.37 -0.42
CA CYS A 70 17.24 -29.69 -0.94
C CYS A 70 17.66 -31.14 -0.62
N GLU A 71 17.82 -31.94 -1.68
CA GLU A 71 18.16 -33.36 -1.64
C GLU A 71 19.66 -33.61 -1.47
N ASN A 72 20.52 -32.69 -1.94
CA ASN A 72 21.97 -32.92 -1.96
C ASN A 72 22.82 -31.67 -1.60
N LYS A 73 24.11 -31.91 -1.33
CA LYS A 73 25.08 -30.88 -0.94
C LYS A 73 25.23 -29.77 -1.99
N LYS A 74 25.14 -30.10 -3.29
CA LYS A 74 25.27 -29.12 -4.39
C LYS A 74 24.11 -28.13 -4.39
N GLN A 75 22.87 -28.61 -4.23
CA GLN A 75 21.69 -27.76 -4.11
C GLN A 75 21.78 -26.84 -2.87
N ARG A 76 22.16 -27.40 -1.72
CA ARG A 76 22.37 -26.63 -0.48
C ARG A 76 23.43 -25.54 -0.63
N HIS A 77 24.54 -25.86 -1.31
CA HIS A 77 25.59 -24.89 -1.61
C HIS A 77 25.09 -23.75 -2.51
N LYS A 78 24.38 -24.08 -3.61
CA LYS A 78 23.76 -23.07 -4.48
C LYS A 78 22.81 -22.16 -3.72
N LEU A 79 21.95 -22.71 -2.87
CA LEU A 79 20.97 -21.93 -2.11
C LEU A 79 21.65 -21.01 -1.09
N LYS A 80 22.67 -21.50 -0.38
CA LYS A 80 23.41 -20.73 0.63
C LYS A 80 24.23 -19.58 0.04
N HIS A 81 24.77 -19.76 -1.16
CA HIS A 81 25.66 -18.78 -1.80
C HIS A 81 25.02 -17.98 -2.94
N GLY A 82 23.75 -18.24 -3.27
CA GLY A 82 23.05 -17.61 -4.40
C GLY A 82 22.35 -16.29 -4.09
N GLY A 83 22.53 -15.72 -2.89
CA GLY A 83 21.91 -14.43 -2.52
C GLY A 83 20.37 -14.46 -2.40
N TYR A 84 19.78 -15.65 -2.23
CA TYR A 84 18.33 -15.81 -2.14
C TYR A 84 17.79 -15.36 -0.77
N VAL A 85 16.82 -14.46 -0.77
CA VAL A 85 16.22 -13.88 0.45
C VAL A 85 14.78 -14.31 0.69
N SER A 86 14.11 -14.85 -0.34
CA SER A 86 12.73 -15.32 -0.27
C SER A 86 12.47 -16.46 -1.25
N VAL A 87 11.44 -17.27 -0.95
CA VAL A 87 10.92 -18.31 -1.85
C VAL A 87 10.00 -17.72 -2.92
N THR A 88 9.37 -16.57 -2.66
CA THR A 88 8.35 -15.96 -3.53
C THR A 88 8.24 -14.46 -3.26
N ALA A 89 7.75 -13.67 -4.23
CA ALA A 89 7.27 -12.31 -3.98
C ALA A 89 5.73 -12.26 -4.05
N ARG A 90 5.16 -11.08 -3.81
CA ARG A 90 3.69 -10.92 -3.80
C ARG A 90 3.05 -11.22 -5.15
N SER A 91 3.67 -10.80 -6.26
CA SER A 91 3.20 -11.08 -7.61
C SER A 91 2.99 -12.57 -7.86
N GLU A 92 3.97 -13.40 -7.50
CA GLU A 92 3.92 -14.84 -7.80
C GLU A 92 2.93 -15.58 -6.91
N ARG A 93 2.74 -15.13 -5.65
CA ARG A 93 1.66 -15.63 -4.79
C ARG A 93 0.28 -15.36 -5.41
N LEU A 94 0.06 -14.17 -5.95
CA LEU A 94 -1.20 -13.81 -6.61
C LEU A 94 -1.40 -14.55 -7.94
N VAL A 95 -0.33 -14.76 -8.72
CA VAL A 95 -0.37 -15.59 -9.93
C VAL A 95 -0.75 -17.03 -9.58
N LEU A 96 -0.13 -17.61 -8.55
CA LEU A 96 -0.48 -18.95 -8.08
C LEU A 96 -1.95 -19.05 -7.66
N TRP A 97 -2.49 -18.04 -6.96
CA TRP A 97 -3.92 -17.98 -6.67
C TRP A 97 -4.79 -18.00 -7.91
N LYS A 98 -4.40 -17.30 -8.99
CA LYS A 98 -5.15 -17.36 -10.25
C LYS A 98 -5.10 -18.75 -10.87
N HIS A 99 -3.95 -19.41 -10.91
CA HIS A 99 -3.85 -20.78 -11.43
C HIS A 99 -4.72 -21.77 -10.65
N ILE A 100 -4.77 -21.62 -9.32
CA ILE A 100 -5.63 -22.45 -8.45
C ILE A 100 -7.10 -22.15 -8.76
N LEU A 101 -7.51 -20.89 -8.73
CA LEU A 101 -8.91 -20.50 -8.84
C LEU A 101 -9.48 -20.54 -10.27
N SER A 102 -8.63 -20.60 -11.30
CA SER A 102 -9.02 -20.78 -12.70
C SER A 102 -9.36 -22.22 -13.08
N LYS A 103 -9.18 -23.17 -12.15
CA LYS A 103 -9.50 -24.59 -12.34
C LYS A 103 -10.74 -24.99 -11.55
N ARG A 104 -11.50 -25.98 -12.08
CA ARG A 104 -12.51 -26.71 -11.31
C ARG A 104 -11.82 -27.69 -10.37
N LEU A 105 -11.31 -27.17 -9.26
CA LEU A 105 -10.61 -27.98 -8.27
C LEU A 105 -11.57 -29.00 -7.63
N GLN A 106 -11.09 -30.23 -7.50
CA GLN A 106 -11.64 -31.17 -6.54
C GLN A 106 -10.84 -31.00 -5.24
N ILE A 107 -11.51 -30.66 -4.15
CA ILE A 107 -10.86 -30.64 -2.84
C ILE A 107 -10.47 -32.10 -2.52
N GLY A 108 -9.16 -32.34 -2.45
CA GLY A 108 -8.60 -33.66 -2.16
C GLY A 108 -8.72 -34.04 -0.69
N GLY A 109 -8.22 -35.24 -0.35
CA GLY A 109 -8.07 -35.66 1.04
C GLY A 109 -7.04 -34.80 1.79
N VAL A 110 -7.10 -34.87 3.12
CA VAL A 110 -6.10 -34.27 4.02
C VAL A 110 -4.73 -34.86 3.69
N LYS A 111 -3.71 -34.01 3.52
CA LYS A 111 -2.32 -34.42 3.31
C LYS A 111 -1.56 -34.26 4.61
N GLU A 112 -0.46 -35.01 4.75
CA GLU A 112 0.49 -34.68 5.81
C GLU A 112 1.02 -33.26 5.59
N TYR A 113 0.98 -32.47 6.65
CA TYR A 113 1.37 -31.06 6.68
C TYR A 113 2.66 -30.73 5.90
N LYS A 114 3.72 -31.51 6.16
CA LYS A 114 5.03 -31.33 5.53
C LYS A 114 4.94 -31.47 4.01
N ASN A 115 4.12 -32.40 3.52
CA ASN A 115 3.93 -32.63 2.10
C ASN A 115 3.10 -31.51 1.46
N ALA A 116 2.07 -31.00 2.16
CA ALA A 116 1.31 -29.84 1.71
C ALA A 116 2.21 -28.60 1.55
N LEU A 117 3.04 -28.29 2.55
CA LEU A 117 3.97 -27.16 2.48
C LEU A 117 5.03 -27.35 1.39
N ASN A 118 5.54 -28.58 1.20
CA ASN A 118 6.47 -28.89 0.11
C ASN A 118 5.86 -28.54 -1.25
N ASN A 119 4.62 -28.99 -1.51
CA ASN A 119 3.93 -28.72 -2.77
C ASN A 119 3.68 -27.23 -2.97
N VAL A 120 3.24 -26.51 -1.93
CA VAL A 120 3.05 -25.05 -2.01
C VAL A 120 4.37 -24.34 -2.33
N CYS A 121 5.48 -24.68 -1.66
CA CYS A 121 6.79 -24.09 -1.95
C CYS A 121 7.26 -24.40 -3.38
N LYS A 122 7.09 -25.64 -3.87
CA LYS A 122 7.43 -26.01 -5.24
C LYS A 122 6.59 -25.23 -6.26
N ALA A 123 5.29 -25.09 -6.03
CA ALA A 123 4.39 -24.32 -6.90
C ALA A 123 4.76 -22.82 -6.93
N LEU A 124 5.15 -22.25 -5.79
CA LEU A 124 5.62 -20.87 -5.70
C LEU A 124 6.94 -20.67 -6.47
N ILE A 125 7.91 -21.58 -6.31
CA ILE A 125 9.17 -21.54 -7.06
C ILE A 125 8.91 -21.66 -8.57
N ALA A 126 8.02 -22.57 -8.97
CA ALA A 126 7.60 -22.71 -10.36
C ALA A 126 6.93 -21.43 -10.89
N SER A 127 6.10 -20.77 -10.08
CA SER A 127 5.48 -19.51 -10.45
C SER A 127 6.51 -18.40 -10.68
N ASN A 128 7.61 -18.37 -9.92
CA ASN A 128 8.70 -17.42 -10.14
C ASN A 128 9.43 -17.67 -11.48
N ASP A 129 9.70 -18.93 -11.80
CA ASP A 129 10.46 -19.28 -13.00
C ASP A 129 9.66 -19.05 -14.29
N HIS A 130 8.33 -19.15 -14.22
CA HIS A 130 7.43 -18.93 -15.35
C HIS A 130 6.89 -17.49 -15.43
N TYR A 131 7.23 -16.60 -14.50
CA TYR A 131 6.81 -15.21 -14.56
C TYR A 131 7.43 -14.52 -15.80
N PRO A 132 6.62 -13.93 -16.70
CA PRO A 132 7.12 -13.37 -17.94
C PRO A 132 7.99 -12.14 -17.67
N ARG A 133 9.26 -12.18 -18.07
CA ARG A 133 10.24 -11.09 -17.87
C ARG A 133 10.38 -10.13 -19.05
N ARG A 134 9.35 -10.04 -19.91
CA ARG A 134 9.34 -9.13 -21.07
C ARG A 134 8.49 -7.92 -20.74
N PHE A 135 9.13 -6.86 -20.26
CA PHE A 135 8.48 -5.59 -19.92
C PHE A 135 9.48 -4.44 -19.98
N LYS A 136 8.99 -3.21 -20.12
CA LYS A 136 9.83 -2.04 -19.90
C LYS A 136 10.15 -1.90 -18.42
N PHE A 137 11.43 -1.71 -18.12
CA PHE A 137 11.96 -1.67 -16.76
C PHE A 137 11.24 -0.65 -15.88
N GLU A 138 10.95 0.55 -16.40
CA GLU A 138 10.41 1.64 -15.59
C GLU A 138 9.00 1.34 -15.07
N SER A 139 8.10 0.92 -15.96
CA SER A 139 6.73 0.55 -15.60
C SER A 139 6.69 -0.68 -14.71
N GLU A 140 7.44 -1.74 -15.05
CA GLU A 140 7.41 -2.96 -14.24
C GLU A 140 8.00 -2.74 -12.85
N PHE A 141 9.18 -2.10 -12.75
CA PHE A 141 9.80 -1.85 -11.46
C PHE A 141 8.88 -1.00 -10.56
N SER A 142 8.26 0.03 -11.12
CA SER A 142 7.28 0.86 -10.41
C SER A 142 6.03 0.07 -10.01
N GLY A 143 5.56 -0.82 -10.89
CA GLY A 143 4.43 -1.72 -10.65
C GLY A 143 4.70 -2.71 -9.52
N ILE A 144 5.86 -3.37 -9.53
CA ILE A 144 6.32 -4.28 -8.48
C ILE A 144 6.48 -3.53 -7.17
N SER A 145 7.13 -2.36 -7.19
CA SER A 145 7.32 -1.52 -6.01
C SER A 145 5.98 -1.13 -5.38
N PHE A 146 5.02 -0.69 -6.20
CA PHE A 146 3.67 -0.37 -5.73
C PHE A 146 2.91 -1.61 -5.23
N ALA A 147 3.03 -2.74 -5.93
CA ALA A 147 2.37 -3.98 -5.53
C ALA A 147 2.90 -4.51 -4.20
N GLN A 148 4.20 -4.37 -3.92
CA GLN A 148 4.83 -4.79 -2.67
C GLN A 148 4.62 -3.78 -1.52
N TYR A 149 4.20 -2.54 -1.84
CA TYR A 149 3.96 -1.51 -0.82
C TYR A 149 2.74 -1.85 0.02
N ARG A 150 2.97 -2.11 1.30
CA ARG A 150 1.93 -2.40 2.29
C ARG A 150 1.76 -1.23 3.24
N ASP A 151 0.55 -0.69 3.28
CA ASP A 151 0.17 0.48 4.08
C ASP A 151 -0.24 0.04 5.50
N ASN A 152 0.06 0.85 6.52
CA ASN A 152 -0.28 0.55 7.90
C ASN A 152 -1.82 0.47 8.07
N PHE A 153 -2.32 -0.74 8.34
CA PHE A 153 -3.77 -0.98 8.44
C PHE A 153 -4.45 -0.16 9.54
N PHE A 154 -3.78 0.10 10.66
CA PHE A 154 -4.34 0.92 11.73
C PHE A 154 -4.48 2.38 11.28
N MET A 155 -3.48 2.91 10.58
CA MET A 155 -3.56 4.25 10.00
C MET A 155 -4.61 4.34 8.89
N GLN A 156 -4.80 3.28 8.08
CA GLN A 156 -5.92 3.21 7.14
C GLN A 156 -7.27 3.28 7.86
N PHE A 157 -7.44 2.57 8.98
CA PHE A 157 -8.66 2.65 9.79
C PHE A 157 -8.88 4.05 10.38
N TYR A 158 -7.81 4.68 10.89
CA TYR A 158 -7.86 6.06 11.37
C TYR A 158 -8.27 7.03 10.25
N ARG A 159 -7.59 7.00 9.10
CA ARG A 159 -7.93 7.78 7.90
C ARG A 159 -9.37 7.62 7.51
N SER A 160 -9.86 6.38 7.45
CA SER A 160 -11.23 6.12 7.06
C SER A 160 -12.24 6.67 8.05
N SER A 161 -11.91 6.63 9.35
CA SER A 161 -12.74 7.24 10.39
C SER A 161 -12.80 8.76 10.20
N MET A 162 -11.66 9.42 10.02
CA MET A 162 -11.61 10.88 9.88
C MET A 162 -12.22 11.38 8.55
N ILE A 163 -11.92 10.72 7.44
CA ILE A 163 -12.37 11.13 6.11
C ILE A 163 -13.80 10.68 5.86
N PHE A 164 -14.07 9.37 5.91
CA PHE A 164 -15.36 8.83 5.49
C PHE A 164 -16.45 8.89 6.55
N ILE A 165 -16.12 8.92 7.85
CA ILE A 165 -17.13 8.94 8.92
C ILE A 165 -17.33 10.35 9.46
N SER A 166 -16.26 11.04 9.87
CA SER A 166 -16.36 12.36 10.50
C SER A 166 -16.69 13.50 9.52
N SER A 167 -16.33 13.39 8.24
CA SER A 167 -16.59 14.47 7.29
C SER A 167 -18.07 14.59 6.95
N ASN A 168 -18.62 15.78 7.14
CA ASN A 168 -19.98 16.12 6.71
C ASN A 168 -20.10 16.20 5.18
N SER A 169 -19.00 16.45 4.46
CA SER A 169 -19.03 16.54 3.00
C SER A 169 -19.47 15.23 2.35
N LEU A 170 -19.29 14.09 3.01
CA LEU A 170 -19.56 12.76 2.44
C LEU A 170 -20.92 12.17 2.86
N ASN A 171 -21.81 12.94 3.50
CA ASN A 171 -23.09 12.41 4.01
C ASN A 171 -23.95 11.73 2.93
N THR A 172 -24.05 12.32 1.73
CA THR A 172 -24.79 11.70 0.62
C THR A 172 -24.20 10.34 0.23
N CYS A 173 -22.88 10.20 0.23
CA CYS A 173 -22.21 8.94 -0.08
C CYS A 173 -22.42 7.89 1.02
N LYS A 174 -22.48 8.30 2.30
CA LYS A 174 -22.79 7.41 3.44
C LYS A 174 -24.19 6.81 3.30
N ASP A 175 -25.18 7.65 3.01
CA ASP A 175 -26.58 7.24 2.84
C ASP A 175 -26.73 6.30 1.64
N GLU A 176 -26.07 6.63 0.52
CA GLU A 176 -26.11 5.77 -0.66
C GLU A 176 -25.41 4.43 -0.43
N PHE A 177 -24.26 4.42 0.26
CA PHE A 177 -23.57 3.18 0.61
C PHE A 177 -24.49 2.25 1.41
N GLN A 178 -25.21 2.80 2.41
CA GLN A 178 -26.17 2.04 3.20
C GLN A 178 -27.32 1.51 2.37
N ARG A 179 -27.91 2.33 1.51
CA ARG A 179 -29.00 1.92 0.62
C ARG A 179 -28.59 0.78 -0.33
N VAL A 180 -27.39 0.85 -0.91
CA VAL A 180 -26.92 -0.12 -1.90
C VAL A 180 -26.44 -1.42 -1.26
N ASN A 181 -25.76 -1.34 -0.12
CA ASN A 181 -25.11 -2.50 0.51
C ASN A 181 -25.91 -3.11 1.68
N GLY A 182 -26.98 -2.45 2.14
CA GLY A 182 -27.78 -2.90 3.28
C GLY A 182 -27.07 -2.75 4.64
N ILE A 183 -25.95 -2.03 4.70
CA ILE A 183 -25.16 -1.81 5.92
C ILE A 183 -24.57 -0.40 5.92
N SER A 184 -24.60 0.27 7.07
CA SER A 184 -24.00 1.61 7.19
C SER A 184 -22.50 1.58 6.88
N LEU A 185 -21.98 2.69 6.34
CA LEU A 185 -20.54 2.80 6.06
C LEU A 185 -19.70 2.64 7.34
N ARG A 186 -20.20 3.19 8.45
CA ARG A 186 -19.60 3.06 9.78
C ARG A 186 -19.48 1.60 10.22
N ASP A 187 -20.59 0.86 10.16
CA ASP A 187 -20.59 -0.56 10.51
C ASP A 187 -19.65 -1.35 9.58
N TYR A 188 -19.68 -1.10 8.26
CA TYR A 188 -18.79 -1.78 7.32
C TYR A 188 -17.31 -1.62 7.69
N ILE A 189 -16.86 -0.38 7.91
CA ILE A 189 -15.46 -0.08 8.25
C ILE A 189 -15.07 -0.74 9.57
N TYR A 190 -15.95 -0.70 10.58
CA TYR A 190 -15.69 -1.30 11.88
C TYR A 190 -15.51 -2.82 11.81
N HIS A 191 -16.43 -3.51 11.12
CA HIS A 191 -16.35 -4.97 10.97
C HIS A 191 -15.14 -5.38 10.13
N VAL A 192 -14.81 -4.64 9.05
CA VAL A 192 -13.58 -4.86 8.28
C VAL A 192 -12.34 -4.68 9.17
N PHE A 193 -12.31 -3.66 10.02
CA PHE A 193 -11.20 -3.46 10.96
C PHE A 193 -11.06 -4.63 11.92
N ILE A 194 -12.15 -5.14 12.50
CA ILE A 194 -12.11 -6.32 13.37
C ILE A 194 -11.55 -7.53 12.64
N ILE A 195 -12.01 -7.77 11.40
CA ILE A 195 -11.53 -8.87 10.56
C ILE A 195 -10.01 -8.73 10.31
N VAL A 196 -9.57 -7.58 9.83
CA VAL A 196 -8.16 -7.32 9.53
C VAL A 196 -7.31 -7.42 10.80
N ASN A 197 -7.72 -6.76 11.88
CA ASN A 197 -7.03 -6.78 13.17
C ASN A 197 -6.91 -8.21 13.72
N ARG A 198 -7.94 -9.06 13.54
CA ARG A 198 -7.86 -10.47 13.91
C ARG A 198 -6.75 -11.20 13.16
N TYR A 199 -6.64 -11.02 11.84
CA TYR A 199 -5.56 -11.67 11.07
C TYR A 199 -4.18 -11.09 11.39
N GLN A 200 -4.09 -9.80 11.75
CA GLN A 200 -2.85 -9.17 12.21
C GLN A 200 -2.38 -9.74 13.55
N ARG A 201 -3.30 -9.78 14.53
CA ARG A 201 -3.12 -10.31 15.89
C ARG A 201 -3.11 -11.83 15.96
N PHE A 202 -3.31 -12.51 14.84
CA PHE A 202 -3.26 -13.96 14.81
C PHE A 202 -1.80 -14.39 15.02
N ASP A 203 -1.37 -14.45 16.28
CA ASP A 203 0.02 -14.73 16.68
C ASP A 203 0.58 -15.84 15.82
N ASP A 204 1.78 -15.59 15.27
CA ASP A 204 2.59 -16.48 14.44
C ASP A 204 1.92 -17.83 14.24
N ILE A 205 1.01 -17.93 13.25
CA ILE A 205 0.86 -19.21 12.57
C ILE A 205 2.21 -19.39 11.91
N ASP A 206 3.08 -19.97 12.71
CA ASP A 206 4.21 -20.67 12.23
C ASP A 206 3.60 -21.69 11.29
N TYR A 207 3.72 -21.45 9.99
CA TYR A 207 3.48 -22.47 8.99
C TYR A 207 4.62 -23.53 9.09
N PHE A 208 5.17 -23.78 10.27
CA PHE A 208 5.77 -25.04 10.69
C PHE A 208 4.99 -25.74 11.83
N LYS A 209 3.82 -25.21 12.25
CA LYS A 209 2.95 -25.69 13.35
C LYS A 209 1.51 -25.98 12.87
N PRO A 210 1.19 -27.22 12.44
CA PRO A 210 -0.08 -27.57 11.78
C PRO A 210 -1.35 -27.37 12.62
N TYR A 211 -1.26 -27.41 13.96
CA TYR A 211 -2.41 -27.33 14.87
C TYR A 211 -3.14 -25.98 14.84
N TYR A 212 -2.55 -24.95 14.22
CA TYR A 212 -3.19 -23.64 14.05
C TYR A 212 -3.90 -23.45 12.71
N LEU A 213 -3.74 -24.36 11.73
CA LEU A 213 -4.31 -24.20 10.39
C LEU A 213 -5.84 -24.01 10.40
N PRO A 214 -6.66 -24.81 11.11
CA PRO A 214 -8.10 -24.63 11.09
C PRO A 214 -8.54 -23.30 11.70
N LYS A 215 -7.78 -22.81 12.70
CA LYS A 215 -8.06 -21.52 13.34
C LYS A 215 -7.77 -20.34 12.41
N TRP A 216 -7.02 -20.52 11.32
CA TRP A 216 -6.83 -19.48 10.32
C TRP A 216 -8.12 -19.08 9.61
N MET A 217 -9.05 -20.03 9.44
CA MET A 217 -10.35 -19.76 8.84
C MET A 217 -11.20 -18.87 9.75
N LEU A 218 -11.94 -17.94 9.16
CA LEU A 218 -12.82 -17.03 9.87
C LEU A 218 -14.28 -17.33 9.54
N GLY A 219 -15.09 -17.57 10.58
CA GLY A 219 -16.53 -17.77 10.48
C GLY A 219 -17.33 -16.60 11.04
N SER A 220 -18.61 -16.51 10.70
CA SER A 220 -19.53 -15.53 11.32
C SER A 220 -19.81 -15.79 12.80
N ASP A 221 -19.43 -16.97 13.30
CA ASP A 221 -19.48 -17.42 14.69
C ASP A 221 -18.12 -17.29 15.42
N ASP A 222 -17.11 -16.67 14.80
CA ASP A 222 -15.80 -16.47 15.43
C ASP A 222 -15.93 -15.57 16.69
N PRO A 223 -15.27 -15.91 17.82
CA PRO A 223 -15.36 -15.16 19.07
C PRO A 223 -15.02 -13.67 18.97
N ILE A 224 -14.24 -13.23 17.97
CA ILE A 224 -13.96 -11.80 17.74
C ILE A 224 -15.23 -10.97 17.50
N PHE A 225 -16.33 -11.62 17.12
CA PHE A 225 -17.61 -11.01 16.81
C PHE A 225 -18.59 -11.03 17.98
N GLN A 226 -18.18 -11.55 19.14
CA GLN A 226 -19.05 -11.59 20.32
C GLN A 226 -19.53 -10.18 20.70
N GLY A 227 -20.84 -10.03 20.85
CA GLY A 227 -21.48 -8.75 21.18
C GLY A 227 -21.78 -7.84 19.98
N LEU A 228 -21.48 -8.28 18.75
CA LEU A 228 -21.83 -7.56 17.52
C LEU A 228 -23.06 -8.14 16.84
N ASP A 229 -23.65 -7.36 15.93
CA ASP A 229 -24.82 -7.76 15.15
C ASP A 229 -24.45 -8.80 14.10
N TYR A 230 -24.96 -10.02 14.29
CA TYR A 230 -24.70 -11.18 13.44
C TYR A 230 -25.10 -10.97 11.97
N GLU A 231 -26.20 -10.26 11.70
CA GLU A 231 -26.65 -10.05 10.32
C GLU A 231 -25.75 -9.04 9.61
N LYS A 232 -25.27 -8.00 10.31
CA LYS A 232 -24.26 -7.08 9.77
C LYS A 232 -22.95 -7.80 9.45
N ILE A 233 -22.51 -8.71 10.31
CA ILE A 233 -21.31 -9.52 10.07
C ILE A 233 -21.45 -10.33 8.79
N LYS A 234 -22.57 -11.04 8.60
CA LYS A 234 -22.83 -11.80 7.37
C LYS A 234 -22.76 -10.92 6.13
N ILE A 235 -23.43 -9.76 6.15
CA ILE A 235 -23.40 -8.80 5.04
C ILE A 235 -21.96 -8.42 4.70
N VAL A 236 -21.13 -8.09 5.70
CA VAL A 236 -19.73 -7.74 5.47
C VAL A 236 -18.94 -8.90 4.89
N LEU A 237 -19.07 -10.10 5.45
CA LEU A 237 -18.38 -11.30 4.94
C LEU A 237 -18.79 -11.63 3.49
N ASP A 238 -20.06 -11.42 3.14
CA ASP A 238 -20.56 -11.58 1.76
C ASP A 238 -20.03 -10.52 0.81
N LEU A 239 -19.93 -9.26 1.26
CA LEU A 239 -19.39 -8.17 0.44
C LEU A 239 -17.92 -8.35 0.09
N ILE A 240 -17.12 -8.91 1.00
CA ILE A 240 -15.65 -9.00 0.84
C ILE A 240 -15.16 -10.35 0.31
N SER A 241 -16.04 -11.34 0.15
CA SER A 241 -15.65 -12.70 -0.23
C SER A 241 -16.40 -13.26 -1.44
N LYS A 242 -15.81 -14.25 -2.09
CA LYS A 242 -16.43 -15.01 -3.18
C LYS A 242 -16.17 -16.50 -3.03
N ARG A 243 -17.10 -17.32 -3.52
CA ARG A 243 -16.90 -18.77 -3.69
C ARG A 243 -15.91 -19.02 -4.83
N GLN A 244 -15.19 -20.14 -4.76
CA GLN A 244 -14.29 -20.57 -5.84
C GLN A 244 -14.99 -20.60 -7.21
N SER A 245 -16.23 -21.08 -7.28
CA SER A 245 -16.98 -21.14 -8.55
C SER A 245 -17.22 -19.77 -9.18
N SER A 246 -17.32 -18.70 -8.38
CA SER A 246 -17.41 -17.33 -8.89
C SER A 246 -16.07 -16.85 -9.42
N PHE A 247 -14.97 -17.09 -8.69
CA PHE A 247 -13.62 -16.78 -9.18
C PHE A 247 -13.30 -17.51 -10.48
N TYR A 248 -13.62 -18.81 -10.57
CA TYR A 248 -13.44 -19.61 -11.77
C TYR A 248 -14.11 -18.98 -12.99
N LYS A 249 -15.38 -18.56 -12.87
CA LYS A 249 -16.12 -17.92 -13.98
C LYS A 249 -15.48 -16.61 -14.43
N GLU A 250 -14.99 -15.80 -13.49
CA GLU A 250 -14.33 -14.52 -13.81
C GLU A 250 -12.95 -14.73 -14.45
N MET A 251 -12.20 -15.74 -14.00
CA MET A 251 -10.87 -16.05 -14.51
C MET A 251 -10.86 -16.73 -15.86
N LEU A 252 -11.92 -17.47 -16.25
CA LEU A 252 -12.02 -18.05 -17.59
C LEU A 252 -11.88 -17.00 -18.70
N ASN A 253 -12.27 -15.76 -18.42
CA ASN A 253 -12.21 -14.66 -19.39
C ASN A 253 -11.00 -13.74 -19.18
N ASP A 254 -10.17 -13.99 -18.16
CA ASP A 254 -9.00 -13.18 -17.87
C ASP A 254 -7.82 -13.57 -18.75
N LYS A 255 -7.60 -12.79 -19.80
CA LYS A 255 -6.47 -12.96 -20.71
C LYS A 255 -5.13 -12.50 -20.11
N ASN A 256 -5.13 -11.89 -18.93
CA ASN A 256 -3.93 -11.32 -18.31
C ASN A 256 -3.67 -11.85 -16.90
N VAL A 257 -3.41 -13.16 -16.82
CA VAL A 257 -3.13 -13.89 -15.58
C VAL A 257 -2.02 -13.22 -14.76
N TYR A 258 -0.98 -12.67 -15.40
CA TYR A 258 0.20 -12.17 -14.70
C TYR A 258 0.10 -10.74 -14.14
N LYS A 259 -0.93 -9.95 -14.53
CA LYS A 259 -0.99 -8.52 -14.16
C LYS A 259 -2.32 -8.04 -13.56
N ASN A 260 -3.46 -8.51 -14.06
CA ASN A 260 -4.76 -7.98 -13.64
C ASN A 260 -5.30 -8.63 -12.36
N PHE A 261 -5.07 -8.06 -11.18
CA PHE A 261 -5.54 -8.64 -9.91
C PHE A 261 -6.80 -7.98 -9.35
N ASN A 262 -7.55 -7.23 -10.17
CA ASN A 262 -8.73 -6.49 -9.71
C ASN A 262 -9.80 -7.36 -9.05
N VAL A 263 -9.96 -8.62 -9.49
CA VAL A 263 -10.93 -9.55 -8.88
C VAL A 263 -10.59 -9.84 -7.41
N PHE A 264 -9.31 -10.02 -7.08
CA PHE A 264 -8.84 -10.21 -5.71
C PHE A 264 -8.87 -8.92 -4.91
N LYS A 265 -8.58 -7.78 -5.56
CA LYS A 265 -8.72 -6.47 -4.92
C LYS A 265 -10.16 -6.29 -4.42
N ASN A 266 -11.15 -6.55 -5.27
CA ASN A 266 -12.58 -6.36 -4.96
C ASN A 266 -13.13 -7.39 -3.97
N HIS A 267 -12.64 -8.64 -4.03
CA HIS A 267 -13.04 -9.72 -3.12
C HIS A 267 -11.78 -10.41 -2.58
N PRO A 268 -11.14 -9.84 -1.55
CA PRO A 268 -9.86 -10.33 -1.05
C PRO A 268 -9.96 -11.61 -0.24
N PHE A 269 -11.16 -12.18 -0.08
CA PHE A 269 -11.39 -13.40 0.65
C PHE A 269 -12.01 -14.50 -0.23
N LEU A 270 -11.53 -15.72 -0.04
CA LEU A 270 -12.13 -16.93 -0.57
C LEU A 270 -13.09 -17.53 0.46
N ARG A 271 -14.32 -17.79 0.04
CA ARG A 271 -15.29 -18.56 0.80
C ARG A 271 -15.04 -20.05 0.60
N VAL A 272 -14.51 -20.71 1.63
CA VAL A 272 -14.16 -22.14 1.60
C VAL A 272 -15.37 -23.04 1.85
N ASN A 273 -16.38 -22.52 2.56
CA ASN A 273 -17.71 -23.12 2.70
C ASN A 273 -18.74 -22.03 3.03
N ASP A 274 -20.01 -22.37 3.23
CA ASP A 274 -21.07 -21.37 3.44
C ASP A 274 -20.80 -20.42 4.63
N LYS A 275 -20.04 -20.86 5.63
CA LYS A 275 -19.79 -20.11 6.87
C LYS A 275 -18.41 -19.47 6.95
N MET A 276 -17.40 -20.06 6.30
CA MET A 276 -16.01 -19.76 6.56
C MET A 276 -15.31 -19.12 5.37
N ILE A 277 -14.44 -18.15 5.66
CA ILE A 277 -13.60 -17.45 4.68
C ILE A 277 -12.12 -17.50 5.06
N ILE A 278 -11.26 -17.31 4.08
CA ILE A 278 -9.80 -17.13 4.23
C ILE A 278 -9.31 -16.00 3.32
N PRO A 279 -8.26 -15.25 3.70
CA PRO A 279 -7.72 -14.19 2.86
C PRO A 279 -6.93 -14.76 1.68
N LEU A 280 -7.04 -14.14 0.52
CA LEU A 280 -6.19 -14.42 -0.63
C LEU A 280 -4.85 -13.71 -0.52
N ASP A 281 -4.85 -12.48 0.00
CA ASP A 281 -3.65 -11.64 0.11
C ASP A 281 -3.81 -10.63 1.25
N GLY A 282 -2.72 -10.41 2.00
CA GLY A 282 -2.74 -9.55 3.18
C GLY A 282 -2.97 -8.09 2.84
N LYS A 283 -2.28 -7.59 1.82
CA LYS A 283 -2.42 -6.20 1.37
C LYS A 283 -3.83 -5.90 0.88
N PHE A 284 -4.43 -6.77 0.05
CA PHE A 284 -5.79 -6.54 -0.43
C PHE A 284 -6.83 -6.61 0.69
N ALA A 285 -6.64 -7.48 1.69
CA ALA A 285 -7.50 -7.54 2.86
C ALA A 285 -7.40 -6.24 3.69
N GLU A 286 -6.21 -5.70 3.90
CA GLU A 286 -6.00 -4.43 4.61
C GLU A 286 -6.51 -3.23 3.83
N ASP A 287 -6.31 -3.22 2.51
CA ASP A 287 -6.76 -2.14 1.62
C ASP A 287 -8.29 -1.99 1.64
N LEU A 288 -9.07 -2.98 2.11
CA LEU A 288 -10.50 -2.81 2.39
C LEU A 288 -10.81 -1.66 3.34
N LEU A 289 -9.86 -1.29 4.20
CA LEU A 289 -10.05 -0.21 5.18
C LEU A 289 -10.11 1.16 4.51
N PHE A 290 -9.25 1.45 3.53
CA PHE A 290 -9.16 2.77 2.91
C PHE A 290 -9.03 2.72 1.38
N ASN A 291 -7.96 2.12 0.85
CA ASN A 291 -7.65 2.16 -0.58
C ASN A 291 -8.75 1.56 -1.46
N ASN A 292 -9.23 0.36 -1.12
CA ASN A 292 -10.34 -0.30 -1.79
C ASN A 292 -11.67 0.37 -1.45
N LEU A 293 -11.87 0.76 -0.19
CA LEU A 293 -13.09 1.44 0.24
C LEU A 293 -13.41 2.66 -0.63
N TYR A 294 -12.40 3.46 -0.97
CA TYR A 294 -12.55 4.54 -1.95
C TYR A 294 -13.23 4.04 -3.22
N TYR A 295 -12.70 2.98 -3.86
CA TYR A 295 -13.24 2.49 -5.14
C TYR A 295 -14.65 1.92 -4.97
N LYS A 296 -14.92 1.28 -3.83
CA LYS A 296 -16.25 0.77 -3.50
C LYS A 296 -17.28 1.90 -3.47
N ILE A 297 -16.93 3.04 -2.88
CA ILE A 297 -17.79 4.24 -2.85
C ILE A 297 -17.80 4.95 -4.22
N GLU A 298 -16.66 5.05 -4.91
CA GLU A 298 -16.57 5.64 -6.27
C GLU A 298 -17.46 4.90 -7.29
N SER A 299 -17.66 3.60 -7.09
CA SER A 299 -18.51 2.77 -7.96
C SER A 299 -20.01 2.98 -7.75
N LEU A 300 -20.41 3.75 -6.75
CA LEU A 300 -21.82 4.09 -6.50
C LEU A 300 -22.34 5.10 -7.54
N PRO A 301 -23.67 5.17 -7.76
CA PRO A 301 -24.28 6.13 -8.69
C PRO A 301 -23.86 7.59 -8.49
N SER A 302 -23.57 8.03 -7.25
CA SER A 302 -23.10 9.40 -6.94
C SER A 302 -21.62 9.69 -7.25
N ARG A 303 -20.97 8.91 -8.12
CA ARG A 303 -19.53 9.01 -8.43
C ARG A 303 -18.98 10.43 -8.60
N GLU A 304 -19.61 11.26 -9.43
CA GLU A 304 -19.09 12.61 -9.73
C GLU A 304 -19.08 13.51 -8.49
N LYS A 305 -20.15 13.40 -7.69
CA LYS A 305 -20.30 14.10 -6.41
C LYS A 305 -19.26 13.60 -5.40
N PHE A 306 -19.10 12.28 -5.31
CA PHE A 306 -18.10 11.65 -4.44
C PHE A 306 -16.68 12.13 -4.69
N ILE A 307 -16.25 12.24 -5.96
CA ILE A 307 -14.88 12.68 -6.30
C ILE A 307 -14.59 14.08 -5.71
N THR A 308 -15.55 14.99 -5.82
CA THR A 308 -15.41 16.36 -5.33
C THR A 308 -15.45 16.40 -3.79
N GLU A 309 -16.44 15.76 -3.18
CA GLU A 309 -16.64 15.74 -1.74
C GLU A 309 -15.52 15.02 -0.98
N PHE A 310 -14.96 13.97 -1.57
CA PHE A 310 -13.78 13.29 -1.06
C PHE A 310 -12.54 14.18 -1.14
N GLY A 311 -12.36 14.93 -2.23
CA GLY A 311 -11.26 15.89 -2.36
C GLY A 311 -11.22 16.88 -1.19
N ILE A 312 -12.37 17.49 -0.89
CA ILE A 312 -12.55 18.41 0.25
C ILE A 312 -12.23 17.72 1.59
N ALA A 313 -12.76 16.51 1.80
CA ALA A 313 -12.50 15.76 3.04
C ALA A 313 -11.02 15.38 3.20
N PHE A 314 -10.35 15.05 2.10
CA PHE A 314 -8.94 14.67 2.07
C PHE A 314 -8.02 15.89 2.33
N GLU A 315 -8.30 17.03 1.71
CA GLU A 315 -7.61 18.31 1.97
C GLU A 315 -7.74 18.72 3.44
N SER A 316 -8.95 18.67 3.99
CA SER A 316 -9.19 18.96 5.41
C SER A 316 -8.43 18.00 6.33
N TYR A 317 -8.41 16.71 6.01
CA TYR A 317 -7.64 15.72 6.76
C TYR A 317 -6.14 16.07 6.81
N VAL A 318 -5.53 16.37 5.65
CA VAL A 318 -4.11 16.74 5.57
C VAL A 318 -3.84 18.03 6.34
N SER A 319 -4.65 19.07 6.12
CA SER A 319 -4.49 20.36 6.81
C SER A 319 -4.54 20.20 8.34
N ASN A 320 -5.47 19.39 8.84
CA ASN A 320 -5.59 19.12 10.29
C ASN A 320 -4.36 18.40 10.85
N LEU A 321 -3.75 17.47 10.09
CA LEU A 321 -2.49 16.83 10.52
C LEU A 321 -1.34 17.84 10.60
N VAL A 322 -1.23 18.76 9.63
CA VAL A 322 -0.20 19.80 9.59
C VAL A 322 -0.34 20.75 10.77
N GLU A 323 -1.54 21.29 10.97
CA GLU A 323 -1.84 22.18 12.08
C GLU A 323 -1.49 21.51 13.41
N LYS A 324 -1.91 20.25 13.57
CA LYS A 324 -1.67 19.50 14.79
C LYS A 324 -0.19 19.23 15.01
N ALA A 325 0.57 18.84 13.98
CA ALA A 325 2.01 18.63 14.09
C ALA A 325 2.74 19.93 14.47
N CYS A 326 2.38 21.07 13.87
CA CYS A 326 2.97 22.38 14.18
C CYS A 326 2.63 22.82 15.62
N SER A 327 1.43 22.49 16.14
CA SER A 327 1.07 22.83 17.52
C SER A 327 1.99 22.23 18.60
N TYR A 328 2.84 21.26 18.25
CA TYR A 328 3.82 20.64 19.14
C TYR A 328 5.25 21.20 18.99
N ARG A 329 5.49 22.10 18.03
CA ARG A 329 6.81 22.68 17.72
C ARG A 329 6.69 24.19 17.57
N ASN A 330 7.19 24.93 18.56
CA ASN A 330 7.07 26.39 18.59
C ASN A 330 7.82 27.08 17.43
N GLU A 331 8.82 26.43 16.85
CA GLU A 331 9.56 26.96 15.70
C GLU A 331 8.80 26.87 14.36
N TYR A 332 7.68 26.15 14.32
CA TYR A 332 6.87 25.96 13.11
C TYR A 332 5.58 26.76 13.16
N ASN A 333 5.44 27.65 12.18
CA ASN A 333 4.22 28.40 11.96
C ASN A 333 3.40 27.78 10.85
N PHE A 334 2.24 27.24 11.22
CA PHE A 334 1.25 26.74 10.29
C PHE A 334 0.52 27.90 9.61
N ILE A 335 0.43 27.84 8.28
CA ILE A 335 -0.32 28.79 7.46
C ILE A 335 -1.36 27.96 6.66
N PRO A 336 -2.66 28.11 6.95
CA PRO A 336 -3.72 27.39 6.23
C PRO A 336 -3.95 27.95 4.82
N GLU A 337 -4.78 27.28 4.01
CA GLU A 337 -5.25 27.83 2.73
C GLU A 337 -5.90 29.22 2.96
N PHE A 338 -5.50 30.19 2.14
CA PHE A 338 -6.09 31.52 2.12
C PHE A 338 -6.38 32.00 0.70
N THR A 339 -7.24 33.01 0.59
CA THR A 339 -7.51 33.67 -0.68
C THR A 339 -6.75 35.00 -0.77
N TYR A 340 -6.25 35.31 -1.96
CA TYR A 340 -5.49 36.54 -2.25
C TYR A 340 -5.94 37.15 -3.58
N GLN A 341 -5.44 38.34 -3.92
CA GLN A 341 -5.88 39.12 -5.10
C GLN A 341 -7.40 39.32 -5.11
N LYS A 342 -7.93 39.96 -4.04
CA LYS A 342 -9.36 40.26 -3.87
C LYS A 342 -10.28 39.03 -3.96
N GLY A 343 -9.81 37.88 -3.45
CA GLY A 343 -10.60 36.65 -3.36
C GLY A 343 -10.65 35.81 -4.63
N THR A 344 -9.89 36.15 -5.67
CA THR A 344 -9.95 35.45 -6.98
C THR A 344 -9.00 34.27 -7.09
N LYS A 345 -7.99 34.19 -6.23
CA LYS A 345 -7.00 33.11 -6.22
C LYS A 345 -6.86 32.50 -4.83
N LYS A 346 -6.54 31.21 -4.81
CA LYS A 346 -6.28 30.41 -3.62
C LYS A 346 -4.79 30.10 -3.50
N SER A 347 -4.28 30.14 -2.27
CA SER A 347 -2.94 29.66 -1.94
C SER A 347 -2.88 28.13 -2.08
N PRO A 348 -1.69 27.53 -1.91
CA PRO A 348 -1.58 26.09 -1.66
C PRO A 348 -2.37 25.68 -0.41
N ASP A 349 -2.70 24.39 -0.31
CA ASP A 349 -3.63 23.83 0.69
C ASP A 349 -3.13 23.99 2.15
N ALA A 350 -1.83 23.87 2.36
CA ALA A 350 -1.20 24.08 3.66
C ALA A 350 0.26 24.50 3.51
N MET A 351 0.78 25.28 4.46
CA MET A 351 2.17 25.68 4.50
C MET A 351 2.73 25.63 5.92
N ILE A 352 4.04 25.36 6.04
CA ILE A 352 4.78 25.44 7.31
C ILE A 352 5.94 26.41 7.10
N TYR A 353 5.98 27.48 7.88
CA TYR A 353 7.09 28.43 7.88
C TYR A 353 7.98 28.21 9.11
N HIS A 354 9.28 28.13 8.88
CA HIS A 354 10.29 28.05 9.94
C HIS A 354 11.14 29.32 9.92
N HIS A 355 10.92 30.18 10.91
CA HIS A 355 11.47 31.54 10.95
C HIS A 355 13.00 31.56 10.98
N GLU A 356 13.61 30.72 11.81
CA GLU A 356 15.06 30.76 12.05
C GLU A 356 15.87 30.39 10.79
N ASN A 357 15.37 29.44 9.99
CA ASN A 357 16.02 29.02 8.75
C ASN A 357 15.55 29.81 7.52
N ASN A 358 14.55 30.68 7.68
CA ASN A 358 13.84 31.34 6.58
C ASN A 358 13.41 30.36 5.46
N THR A 359 12.84 29.23 5.86
CA THR A 359 12.39 28.16 4.96
C THR A 359 10.87 28.01 5.04
N MET A 360 10.23 27.76 3.90
CA MET A 360 8.79 27.48 3.81
C MET A 360 8.55 26.13 3.13
N LEU A 361 7.86 25.24 3.82
CA LEU A 361 7.29 24.03 3.22
C LEU A 361 5.92 24.38 2.65
N VAL A 362 5.75 24.16 1.36
CA VAL A 362 4.52 24.38 0.61
C VAL A 362 3.90 23.03 0.32
N ILE A 363 2.69 22.79 0.81
CA ILE A 363 2.01 21.49 0.75
C ILE A 363 0.79 21.62 -0.17
N GLU A 364 0.74 20.77 -1.18
CA GLU A 364 -0.42 20.63 -2.07
C GLU A 364 -0.96 19.21 -1.96
N CYS A 365 -2.25 19.11 -1.72
CA CYS A 365 -2.99 17.88 -1.59
C CYS A 365 -3.65 17.55 -2.92
N LYS A 366 -3.58 16.27 -3.29
CA LYS A 366 -4.35 15.72 -4.40
C LYS A 366 -4.91 14.37 -3.98
N SER A 367 -6.23 14.19 -4.07
CA SER A 367 -6.86 12.86 -4.00
C SER A 367 -6.51 11.95 -5.20
N SER A 368 -5.46 12.30 -5.95
CA SER A 368 -4.92 11.55 -7.06
C SER A 368 -4.31 10.23 -6.58
N ARG A 369 -4.38 9.25 -7.49
CA ARG A 369 -3.96 7.87 -7.29
C ARG A 369 -3.14 7.40 -8.48
N VAL A 370 -2.29 6.41 -8.24
CA VAL A 370 -1.63 5.59 -9.26
C VAL A 370 -2.71 4.95 -10.15
N LEU A 371 -2.53 5.10 -11.47
CA LEU A 371 -3.45 4.54 -12.45
C LEU A 371 -3.40 3.00 -12.42
N ASN A 372 -4.56 2.36 -12.24
CA ASN A 372 -4.69 0.88 -12.32
C ASN A 372 -4.09 0.32 -13.62
N ALA A 373 -4.15 1.07 -14.72
CA ALA A 373 -3.58 0.67 -16.00
C ALA A 373 -2.06 0.39 -15.94
N MET A 374 -1.32 1.00 -15.02
CA MET A 374 0.09 0.69 -14.77
C MET A 374 0.29 -0.71 -14.18
N LEU A 375 -0.71 -1.21 -13.45
CA LEU A 375 -0.69 -2.54 -12.81
C LEU A 375 -1.30 -3.60 -13.72
N ASP A 376 -2.33 -3.25 -14.48
CA ASP A 376 -3.18 -4.23 -15.17
C ASP A 376 -2.79 -4.47 -16.65
N LYS A 377 -1.98 -3.60 -17.25
CA LYS A 377 -1.66 -3.62 -18.69
C LYS A 377 -0.19 -3.34 -18.95
N ASP A 378 0.34 -3.95 -20.00
CA ASP A 378 1.60 -3.49 -20.60
C ASP A 378 1.26 -2.52 -21.73
N ASP A 379 1.55 -1.24 -21.52
CA ASP A 379 1.29 -0.15 -22.46
C ASP A 379 2.56 0.61 -22.86
N GLY A 380 3.73 -0.01 -22.68
CA GLY A 380 4.99 0.57 -23.15
C GLY A 380 5.43 1.85 -22.43
N ASN A 381 5.12 1.98 -21.13
CA ASN A 381 5.34 3.12 -20.21
C ASN A 381 4.30 4.26 -20.29
N VAL A 382 3.27 4.19 -21.13
CA VAL A 382 2.27 5.27 -21.24
C VAL A 382 1.59 5.56 -19.90
N SER A 383 1.20 4.53 -19.14
CA SER A 383 0.59 4.71 -17.82
C SER A 383 1.59 5.22 -16.78
N PHE A 384 2.86 4.80 -16.88
CA PHE A 384 3.93 5.29 -16.03
C PHE A 384 4.16 6.81 -16.21
N ASP A 385 4.31 7.27 -17.44
CA ASP A 385 4.53 8.70 -17.75
C ASP A 385 3.35 9.55 -17.31
N ARG A 386 2.12 9.05 -17.50
CA ARG A 386 0.90 9.72 -17.00
C ARG A 386 0.87 9.81 -15.48
N ASN A 387 1.31 8.78 -14.76
CA ASN A 387 1.43 8.83 -13.31
C ASN A 387 2.46 9.86 -12.87
N VAL A 388 3.62 9.93 -13.52
CA VAL A 388 4.65 10.95 -13.26
C VAL A 388 4.08 12.36 -13.42
N GLU A 389 3.41 12.64 -14.55
CA GLU A 389 2.84 13.95 -14.82
C GLU A 389 1.75 14.32 -13.79
N LYS A 390 0.85 13.37 -13.49
CA LYS A 390 -0.30 13.56 -12.60
C LYS A 390 0.09 13.73 -11.13
N LEU A 391 1.01 12.89 -10.64
CA LEU A 391 1.33 12.81 -9.21
C LEU A 391 2.45 13.79 -8.82
N ARG A 392 3.30 14.21 -9.76
CA ARG A 392 4.50 15.00 -9.47
C ARG A 392 4.57 16.34 -10.22
N ILE A 393 4.52 16.32 -11.54
CA ILE A 393 4.83 17.51 -12.36
C ILE A 393 3.71 18.55 -12.31
N LYS A 394 2.45 18.16 -12.46
CA LYS A 394 1.32 19.12 -12.42
C LYS A 394 1.17 19.78 -11.05
N PRO A 395 1.16 19.05 -9.91
CA PRO A 395 1.07 19.66 -8.59
C PRO A 395 2.23 20.61 -8.31
N TRP A 396 3.45 20.26 -8.75
CA TRP A 396 4.58 21.17 -8.68
C TRP A 396 4.31 22.50 -9.39
N LYS A 397 3.93 22.46 -10.68
CA LYS A 397 3.68 23.67 -11.47
C LYS A 397 2.61 24.55 -10.81
N GLN A 398 1.59 23.94 -10.21
CA GLN A 398 0.52 24.63 -9.49
C GLN A 398 1.06 25.37 -8.26
N MET A 399 1.76 24.68 -7.36
CA MET A 399 2.34 25.30 -6.17
C MET A 399 3.30 26.43 -6.52
N HIS A 400 4.22 26.18 -7.47
CA HIS A 400 5.21 27.17 -7.88
C HIS A 400 4.56 28.43 -8.46
N ALA A 401 3.56 28.26 -9.33
CA ALA A 401 2.79 29.38 -9.89
C ALA A 401 2.03 30.15 -8.80
N SER A 402 1.45 29.45 -7.81
CA SER A 402 0.72 30.09 -6.71
C SER A 402 1.66 30.93 -5.84
N ILE A 403 2.79 30.36 -5.38
CA ILE A 403 3.79 31.08 -4.58
C ILE A 403 4.35 32.29 -5.34
N SER A 404 4.68 32.12 -6.62
CA SER A 404 5.15 33.23 -7.46
C SER A 404 4.14 34.37 -7.53
N ASN A 405 2.84 34.07 -7.55
CA ASN A 405 1.79 35.08 -7.58
C ASN A 405 1.57 35.73 -6.20
N ILE A 406 1.73 34.99 -5.11
CA ILE A 406 1.63 35.51 -3.74
C ILE A 406 2.76 36.51 -3.47
N ILE A 407 4.01 36.17 -3.83
CA ILE A 407 5.17 37.07 -3.70
C ILE A 407 4.93 38.36 -4.50
N LYS A 408 4.50 38.25 -5.76
CA LYS A 408 4.18 39.42 -6.61
C LYS A 408 3.03 40.28 -6.08
N ALA A 409 2.13 39.69 -5.32
CA ALA A 409 1.01 40.39 -4.71
C ALA A 409 1.38 41.09 -3.40
N GLU A 410 2.62 40.92 -2.91
CA GLU A 410 3.10 41.43 -1.62
C GLU A 410 2.13 41.10 -0.47
N TYR A 411 1.56 39.89 -0.51
CA TYR A 411 0.46 39.51 0.37
C TYR A 411 0.85 39.50 1.85
N ASP A 412 2.02 38.93 2.17
CA ASP A 412 2.55 38.85 3.53
C ASP A 412 4.10 38.77 3.49
N PRO A 413 4.83 39.43 4.42
CA PRO A 413 6.29 39.46 4.44
C PRO A 413 6.98 38.09 4.55
N ALA A 414 6.32 37.07 5.08
CA ALA A 414 6.84 35.70 5.11
C ALA A 414 7.03 35.13 3.69
N PHE A 415 6.30 35.66 2.71
CA PHE A 415 6.41 35.31 1.30
C PHE A 415 7.35 36.29 0.59
N SER A 416 8.62 35.90 0.48
CA SER A 416 9.65 36.73 -0.15
C SER A 416 10.55 35.92 -1.07
N GLU A 417 11.22 36.59 -2.02
CA GLU A 417 12.25 35.96 -2.85
C GLU A 417 13.46 35.45 -2.05
N LYS A 418 13.64 35.93 -0.80
CA LYS A 418 14.70 35.48 0.10
C LYS A 418 14.33 34.20 0.84
N THR A 419 13.04 33.86 0.90
CA THR A 419 12.54 32.65 1.56
C THR A 419 12.88 31.43 0.72
N MET A 420 13.40 30.38 1.36
CA MET A 420 13.68 29.13 0.67
C MET A 420 12.45 28.22 0.65
N TYR A 421 11.91 27.97 -0.53
CA TYR A 421 10.70 27.16 -0.72
C TYR A 421 11.03 25.70 -0.99
N VAL A 422 10.45 24.81 -0.18
CA VAL A 422 10.39 23.36 -0.41
C VAL A 422 8.95 22.99 -0.71
N PHE A 423 8.73 22.16 -1.71
CA PHE A 423 7.40 21.84 -2.20
C PHE A 423 7.11 20.35 -2.03
N LEU A 424 5.95 20.04 -1.46
CA LEU A 424 5.51 18.70 -1.14
C LEU A 424 4.11 18.45 -1.68
N CYS A 425 3.99 17.52 -2.62
CA CYS A 425 2.69 17.01 -3.06
C CYS A 425 2.30 15.80 -2.20
N VAL A 426 1.13 15.83 -1.57
CA VAL A 426 0.55 14.72 -0.82
C VAL A 426 -0.55 14.08 -1.66
N THR A 427 -0.38 12.80 -1.98
CA THR A 427 -1.34 12.03 -2.78
C THR A 427 -1.98 10.90 -1.97
N MET A 428 -3.15 10.43 -2.39
CA MET A 428 -3.83 9.32 -1.68
C MET A 428 -2.95 8.04 -1.70
N ASN A 429 -2.30 7.77 -2.82
CA ASN A 429 -1.21 6.80 -2.92
C ASN A 429 -0.16 7.28 -3.93
N ASN A 430 1.05 6.76 -3.82
CA ASN A 430 2.19 7.18 -4.62
C ASN A 430 2.99 5.96 -5.09
N ILE A 431 3.83 6.12 -6.12
CA ILE A 431 4.81 5.10 -6.50
C ILE A 431 5.97 5.22 -5.49
N PRO A 432 6.27 4.17 -4.68
CA PRO A 432 7.25 4.27 -3.61
C PRO A 432 8.68 4.48 -4.13
N PHE A 433 9.00 3.91 -5.30
CA PHE A 433 10.29 4.05 -5.95
C PHE A 433 10.13 4.37 -7.44
N TYR A 434 10.78 5.44 -7.86
CA TYR A 434 10.90 5.79 -9.26
C TYR A 434 12.27 5.38 -9.78
N PRO A 435 12.37 4.52 -10.81
CA PRO A 435 13.66 4.09 -11.36
C PRO A 435 14.32 5.15 -12.27
N VAL A 436 13.82 6.39 -12.25
CA VAL A 436 14.27 7.48 -13.11
C VAL A 436 14.46 8.75 -12.29
N GLU A 437 15.62 9.38 -12.45
CA GLU A 437 15.85 10.73 -11.93
C GLU A 437 15.07 11.72 -12.79
N MET A 438 14.07 12.37 -12.19
CA MET A 438 13.26 13.35 -12.92
C MET A 438 13.93 14.71 -12.87
N LYS A 439 14.09 15.33 -14.04
CA LYS A 439 14.62 16.68 -14.16
C LYS A 439 13.48 17.68 -14.11
N ILE A 440 13.47 18.51 -13.08
CA ILE A 440 12.62 19.69 -12.97
C ILE A 440 13.53 20.90 -13.12
N GLU A 441 13.28 21.70 -14.15
CA GLU A 441 14.08 22.88 -14.48
C GLU A 441 13.23 24.14 -14.47
N GLN A 442 13.83 25.24 -14.01
CA GLN A 442 13.26 26.58 -14.08
C GLN A 442 14.34 27.53 -14.57
N GLN A 443 14.05 28.24 -15.67
CA GLN A 443 15.00 29.17 -16.29
C GLN A 443 16.39 28.55 -16.54
N GLY A 444 16.43 27.28 -16.95
CA GLY A 444 17.67 26.53 -17.21
C GLY A 444 18.41 26.03 -15.97
N ARG A 445 17.86 26.18 -14.75
CA ARG A 445 18.44 25.64 -13.51
C ARG A 445 17.65 24.44 -13.00
N ARG A 446 18.36 23.37 -12.62
CA ARG A 446 17.77 22.19 -11.95
C ARG A 446 17.31 22.58 -10.54
N ILE A 447 16.04 22.35 -10.27
CA ILE A 447 15.39 22.67 -8.98
C ILE A 447 14.67 21.46 -8.38
N ASP A 448 14.69 20.31 -9.07
CA ASP A 448 14.15 19.00 -8.68
C ASP A 448 14.41 18.63 -7.21
N LYS A 449 15.57 19.03 -6.65
CA LYS A 449 15.93 18.75 -5.25
C LYS A 449 14.94 19.28 -4.22
N TYR A 450 14.15 20.30 -4.55
CA TYR A 450 13.16 20.91 -3.65
C TYR A 450 11.73 20.37 -3.83
N PHE A 451 11.50 19.36 -4.68
CA PHE A 451 10.15 18.86 -5.02
C PHE A 451 9.89 17.41 -4.62
N PHE A 452 9.15 17.23 -3.55
CA PHE A 452 8.87 15.94 -2.95
C PHE A 452 7.43 15.51 -3.23
N THR A 453 7.23 14.20 -3.29
CA THR A 453 5.89 13.62 -3.32
C THR A 453 5.80 12.51 -2.29
N MET A 454 4.70 12.46 -1.56
CA MET A 454 4.43 11.47 -0.53
C MET A 454 3.04 10.86 -0.76
N SER A 455 2.91 9.57 -0.51
CA SER A 455 1.59 9.00 -0.20
C SER A 455 1.07 9.59 1.11
N ILE A 456 -0.23 9.51 1.37
CA ILE A 456 -0.79 9.97 2.64
C ILE A 456 -0.19 9.24 3.84
N GLU A 457 0.18 7.96 3.70
CA GLU A 457 0.87 7.22 4.77
C GLU A 457 2.29 7.77 5.02
N GLU A 458 3.05 8.02 3.96
CA GLU A 458 4.38 8.64 4.10
C GLU A 458 4.28 10.01 4.77
N PHE A 459 3.23 10.76 4.43
CA PHE A 459 2.94 12.05 5.04
C PHE A 459 2.54 11.95 6.51
N GLU A 460 1.74 10.95 6.91
CA GLU A 460 1.41 10.68 8.31
C GLU A 460 2.66 10.42 9.15
N ILE A 461 3.57 9.59 8.65
CA ILE A 461 4.86 9.32 9.30
C ILE A 461 5.71 10.59 9.36
N PHE A 462 5.71 11.39 8.28
CA PHE A 462 6.44 12.64 8.24
C PHE A 462 5.91 13.65 9.27
N MET A 463 4.60 13.78 9.43
CA MET A 463 3.99 14.64 10.46
C MET A 463 4.32 14.17 11.87
N GLU A 464 4.33 12.86 12.13
CA GLU A 464 4.78 12.30 13.42
C GLU A 464 6.24 12.69 13.71
N VAL A 465 7.14 12.49 12.73
CA VAL A 465 8.56 12.87 12.84
C VAL A 465 8.71 14.38 13.05
N LEU A 466 7.99 15.22 12.30
CA LEU A 466 8.04 16.67 12.45
C LEU A 466 7.53 17.13 13.81
N SER A 467 6.48 16.50 14.33
CA SER A 467 5.90 16.87 15.63
C SER A 467 6.82 16.53 16.81
N SER A 468 7.80 15.65 16.63
CA SER A 468 8.71 15.22 17.70
C SER A 468 9.77 16.27 17.97
N GLU A 469 10.25 16.39 19.21
CA GLU A 469 11.41 17.23 19.53
C GLU A 469 12.64 16.72 18.77
N SER A 470 13.15 17.51 17.83
CA SER A 470 14.22 17.09 16.93
C SER A 470 15.07 18.28 16.52
N LYS A 471 16.39 18.08 16.48
CA LYS A 471 17.33 19.04 15.86
C LYS A 471 17.13 19.18 14.36
N PHE A 472 16.45 18.22 13.72
CA PHE A 472 16.20 18.25 12.29
C PHE A 472 14.91 19.00 11.98
N THR A 473 15.03 19.99 11.12
CA THR A 473 13.91 20.71 10.52
C THR A 473 13.30 19.92 9.36
N PHE A 474 12.09 20.30 8.92
CA PHE A 474 11.50 19.72 7.70
C PHE A 474 12.44 19.82 6.49
N TYR A 475 13.23 20.90 6.42
CA TYR A 475 14.17 21.15 5.33
C TYR A 475 15.28 20.09 5.32
N GLU A 476 15.88 19.83 6.49
CA GLU A 476 16.97 18.85 6.64
C GLU A 476 16.47 17.44 6.43
N ILE A 477 15.28 17.09 6.93
CA ILE A 477 14.68 15.78 6.72
C ILE A 477 14.46 15.52 5.23
N LEU A 478 13.80 16.46 4.52
CA LEU A 478 13.47 16.28 3.10
C LEU A 478 14.73 16.32 2.23
N LEU A 479 15.68 17.22 2.45
CA LEU A 479 16.91 17.23 1.68
C LEU A 479 17.82 16.03 2.01
N GLY A 480 17.84 15.55 3.25
CA GLY A 480 18.54 14.33 3.61
C GLY A 480 18.03 13.13 2.79
N TYR A 481 16.72 13.03 2.56
CA TYR A 481 16.13 11.97 1.73
C TYR A 481 16.70 11.97 0.31
N ARG A 482 17.07 13.12 -0.25
CA ARG A 482 17.64 13.20 -1.61
C ARG A 482 18.92 12.41 -1.78
N THR A 483 19.70 12.28 -0.72
CA THR A 483 20.93 11.47 -0.72
C THR A 483 20.64 9.97 -0.73
N HIS A 484 19.41 9.57 -0.39
CA HIS A 484 18.97 8.19 -0.26
C HIS A 484 17.90 7.76 -1.27
N GLN A 485 17.31 8.69 -2.03
CA GLN A 485 16.13 8.47 -2.89
C GLN A 485 16.31 7.37 -3.96
N ASN A 486 17.56 7.06 -4.33
CA ASN A 486 17.87 6.00 -5.30
C ASN A 486 17.99 4.61 -4.65
N SER A 487 18.07 4.54 -3.31
CA SER A 487 18.36 3.31 -2.55
C SER A 487 17.22 2.88 -1.61
N MET A 488 16.37 3.82 -1.17
CA MET A 488 15.24 3.54 -0.29
C MET A 488 14.04 4.47 -0.53
N SER A 489 12.84 4.01 -0.19
CA SER A 489 11.61 4.80 -0.29
C SER A 489 11.55 5.85 0.81
N MET A 490 10.72 6.89 0.62
CA MET A 490 10.47 7.90 1.64
C MET A 490 9.96 7.27 2.94
N LYS A 491 9.01 6.32 2.85
CA LYS A 491 8.56 5.53 4.00
C LYS A 491 9.71 4.88 4.78
N THR A 492 10.64 4.22 4.08
CA THR A 492 11.78 3.54 4.71
C THR A 492 12.72 4.54 5.36
N TYR A 493 13.01 5.64 4.67
CA TYR A 493 13.87 6.71 5.17
C TYR A 493 13.30 7.36 6.43
N LEU A 494 12.02 7.74 6.41
CA LEU A 494 11.34 8.36 7.56
C LEU A 494 11.30 7.41 8.76
N ASN A 495 10.98 6.13 8.56
CA ASN A 495 11.00 5.14 9.64
C ASN A 495 12.40 4.97 10.25
N ARG A 496 13.46 4.94 9.43
CA ARG A 496 14.84 4.85 9.92
C ARG A 496 15.25 6.05 10.75
N ILE A 497 14.91 7.25 10.29
CA ILE A 497 15.17 8.48 11.07
C ILE A 497 14.37 8.42 12.37
N ARG A 498 13.09 8.06 12.30
CA ARG A 498 12.22 7.92 13.46
C ARG A 498 12.81 6.99 14.52
N GLU A 499 13.32 5.83 14.09
CA GLU A 499 13.91 4.82 14.98
C GLU A 499 15.30 5.23 15.51
N ASN A 500 16.20 5.67 14.63
CA ASN A 500 17.59 5.98 14.99
C ASN A 500 17.68 7.21 15.90
N GLU A 501 16.87 8.23 15.62
CA GLU A 501 16.85 9.48 16.36
C GLU A 501 15.77 9.48 17.46
N LYS A 502 15.04 8.36 17.62
CA LYS A 502 13.97 8.17 18.62
C LYS A 502 12.90 9.28 18.57
N LEU A 503 12.53 9.68 17.35
CA LEU A 503 11.56 10.75 17.11
C LEU A 503 10.14 10.20 17.23
N PHE A 504 9.70 10.00 18.46
CA PHE A 504 8.35 9.58 18.78
C PHE A 504 7.67 10.65 19.63
N ASN A 505 6.53 11.16 19.17
CA ASN A 505 5.73 12.11 19.92
C ASN A 505 4.49 11.41 20.49
N GLU A 506 4.57 11.02 21.77
CA GLU A 506 3.46 10.40 22.50
C GLU A 506 2.18 11.24 22.48
N LYS A 507 2.29 12.58 22.52
CA LYS A 507 1.12 13.48 22.47
C LYS A 507 0.45 13.44 21.10
N TYR A 508 1.24 13.34 20.02
CA TYR A 508 0.72 13.18 18.67
C TYR A 508 0.05 11.82 18.50
N SER A 509 0.66 10.73 18.97
CA SER A 509 0.04 9.39 18.94
C SER A 509 -1.24 9.32 19.79
N ALA A 510 -1.25 9.97 20.96
CA ALA A 510 -2.43 10.11 21.80
C ALA A 510 -3.54 10.91 21.10
N TYR A 511 -3.19 11.97 20.36
CA TYR A 511 -4.15 12.69 19.52
C TYR A 511 -4.83 11.75 18.53
N ILE A 512 -4.06 10.99 17.73
CA ILE A 512 -4.60 10.01 16.76
C ILE A 512 -5.58 9.05 17.46
N SER A 513 -5.18 8.50 18.59
CA SER A 513 -5.99 7.54 19.36
C SER A 513 -7.27 8.16 19.93
N SER A 514 -7.18 9.39 20.46
CA SER A 514 -8.31 10.12 21.05
C SER A 514 -9.31 10.60 20.00
N SER A 515 -8.83 11.07 18.85
CA SER A 515 -9.68 11.43 17.71
C SER A 515 -10.44 10.21 17.23
N LEU A 516 -9.75 9.06 17.09
CA LEU A 516 -10.40 7.82 16.72
C LEU A 516 -11.50 7.45 17.72
N LYS A 517 -11.18 7.45 19.02
CA LYS A 517 -12.15 7.18 20.08
C LYS A 517 -13.39 8.09 19.98
N ALA A 518 -13.20 9.39 19.80
CA ALA A 518 -14.29 10.35 19.68
C ALA A 518 -15.22 10.04 18.48
N VAL A 519 -14.67 9.62 17.34
CA VAL A 519 -15.47 9.24 16.16
C VAL A 519 -16.34 8.00 16.42
N TRP A 520 -15.82 7.05 17.20
CA TRP A 520 -16.51 5.78 17.48
C TRP A 520 -17.42 5.81 18.70
N GLU A 521 -17.32 6.84 19.55
CA GLU A 521 -18.22 7.10 20.69
C GLU A 521 -19.37 8.06 20.35
N ALA A 522 -19.18 8.97 19.39
CA ALA A 522 -20.24 9.82 18.83
C ALA A 522 -21.18 9.04 17.91
#